data_AF-A0A957EX48-F1
#
_entry.id   AF-A0A957EX48-F1
#
_cell.length_a   1.000
_cell.length_b   1.000
_cell.length_c   1.000
_cell.angle_alpha   90.00
_cell.angle_beta   90.00
_cell.angle_gamma   90.00
#
_symmetry.space_group_name_H-M   'P 1'
#
loop_
_entity.id
_entity.type
_entity.pdbx_description
1 polymer ?
#
loop_
_entity_poly.entity_id
_entity_poly.type
_entity_poly.pdbx_seq_one_letter_code
_entity_poly.pdbx_strand_id
1 'polypeptide(L)'
;MATPQLGWDVGTGYDMFISLGVLHEPDNFGLRGAWAAGVRSRLPTPERETLQKLVSASPWPLHWVHTLREPKDGAAVLNGLTKIPAAERLKEFTITHFYNAETLEMLANVSVRGVWDEQDLKQLQTSGK
;
A
#
# COMPACT_ATOMS: atom_id res chain seq x y z
N MET A 1 13.66 4.09 -31.46
CA MET A 1 13.43 3.79 -30.04
C MET A 1 13.00 5.08 -29.37
N ALA A 2 11.92 5.08 -28.58
CA ALA A 2 11.51 6.29 -27.86
C ALA A 2 12.51 6.61 -26.76
N THR A 3 12.92 7.87 -26.65
CA THR A 3 13.80 8.34 -25.57
C THR A 3 13.03 8.28 -24.25
N PRO A 4 13.57 7.65 -23.19
CA PRO A 4 12.91 7.64 -21.88
C PRO A 4 12.77 9.07 -21.36
N GLN A 5 11.59 9.39 -20.83
CA GLN A 5 11.31 10.67 -20.20
C GLN A 5 11.33 10.53 -18.68
N LEU A 6 12.04 11.43 -18.01
CA LEU A 6 12.07 11.54 -16.55
C LEU A 6 11.09 12.61 -16.12
N GLY A 7 10.18 12.25 -15.21
CA GLY A 7 9.24 13.18 -14.57
C GLY A 7 9.36 13.11 -13.06
N TRP A 8 9.07 14.23 -12.40
CA TRP A 8 8.92 14.31 -10.96
C TRP A 8 7.46 14.58 -10.64
N ASP A 9 6.93 13.88 -9.66
CA ASP A 9 5.57 14.07 -9.16
C ASP A 9 5.67 14.39 -7.67
N VAL A 10 4.97 15.43 -7.22
CA VAL A 10 5.14 15.99 -5.87
C VAL A 10 3.77 16.26 -5.26
N GLY A 11 3.58 15.85 -4.02
CA GLY A 11 2.36 16.11 -3.27
C GLY A 11 2.41 15.49 -1.87
N THR A 12 1.80 16.14 -0.88
CA THR A 12 1.84 15.65 0.51
C THR A 12 1.04 14.37 0.73
N GLY A 13 0.30 13.90 -0.29
CA GLY A 13 -0.30 12.58 -0.31
C GLY A 13 0.75 11.45 -0.27
N TYR A 14 1.91 11.66 -0.90
CA TYR A 14 3.05 10.75 -0.77
C TYR A 14 3.57 10.71 0.67
N ASP A 15 3.75 11.90 1.26
CA ASP A 15 4.22 12.05 2.64
C ASP A 15 3.29 11.35 3.64
N MET A 16 1.98 11.31 3.37
CA MET A 16 1.00 10.60 4.22
C MET A 16 1.36 9.12 4.38
N PHE A 17 1.58 8.39 3.27
CA PHE A 17 1.89 6.96 3.33
C PHE A 17 3.33 6.70 3.82
N ILE A 18 4.29 7.53 3.43
CA ILE A 18 5.66 7.42 3.94
C ILE A 18 5.70 7.66 5.45
N SER A 19 4.96 8.65 5.96
CA SER A 19 4.85 8.91 7.40
C SER A 19 4.23 7.72 8.15
N LEU A 20 3.24 7.05 7.55
CA LEU A 20 2.71 5.80 8.11
C LEU A 20 3.79 4.70 8.16
N GLY A 21 4.59 4.55 7.10
CA GLY A 21 5.77 3.67 7.09
C GLY A 21 6.72 3.92 8.25
N VAL A 22 7.14 5.18 8.43
CA VAL A 22 8.03 5.59 9.51
C VAL A 22 7.44 5.26 10.89
N LEU A 23 6.12 5.42 11.07
CA LEU A 23 5.45 5.09 12.34
C LEU A 23 5.37 3.58 12.61
N HIS A 24 5.37 2.75 11.57
CA HIS A 24 5.35 1.29 11.70
C HIS A 24 6.75 0.67 11.80
N GLU A 25 7.77 1.32 11.25
CA GLU A 25 9.17 0.85 11.26
C GLU A 25 10.12 1.89 11.89
N PRO A 26 9.88 2.33 13.14
CA PRO A 26 10.60 3.49 13.71
C PRO A 26 12.12 3.30 13.78
N ASP A 27 12.59 2.06 13.98
CA ASP A 27 14.01 1.74 14.08
C ASP A 27 14.79 2.02 12.78
N ASN A 28 14.12 1.86 11.62
CA ASN A 28 14.72 2.14 10.31
C ASN A 28 14.98 3.64 10.08
N PHE A 29 14.35 4.51 10.87
CA PHE A 29 14.40 5.97 10.71
C PHE A 29 14.97 6.70 11.94
N GLY A 30 15.54 5.97 12.91
CA GLY A 30 16.06 6.56 14.15
C GLY A 30 14.98 7.19 15.05
N LEU A 31 13.72 6.80 14.84
CA LEU A 31 12.59 7.28 15.62
C LEU A 31 12.45 6.46 16.90
N ARG A 32 12.16 7.12 18.03
CA ARG A 32 11.93 6.40 19.29
C ARG A 32 10.65 5.56 19.18
N GLY A 33 10.78 4.23 19.29
CA GLY A 33 9.65 3.30 19.20
C GLY A 33 8.49 3.62 20.14
N ALA A 34 8.76 4.07 21.37
CA ALA A 34 7.73 4.48 22.33
C ALA A 34 6.90 5.68 21.84
N TRP A 35 7.52 6.64 21.15
CA TRP A 35 6.81 7.77 20.56
C TRP A 35 5.94 7.32 19.39
N ALA A 36 6.49 6.50 18.48
CA ALA A 36 5.74 5.97 17.34
C ALA A 36 4.55 5.12 17.79
N ALA A 37 4.72 4.29 18.83
CA ALA A 37 3.64 3.55 19.46
C ALA A 37 2.56 4.47 20.05
N GLY A 38 2.95 5.55 20.73
CA GLY A 38 2.03 6.55 21.26
C GLY A 38 1.27 7.35 20.19
N VAL A 39 1.84 7.53 19.00
CA VAL A 39 1.11 8.11 17.86
C VAL A 39 0.09 7.11 17.31
N ARG A 40 0.48 5.86 17.10
CA ARG A 40 -0.43 4.80 16.60
C ARG A 40 -1.55 4.45 17.58
N SER A 41 -1.37 4.67 18.88
CA SER A 41 -2.41 4.45 19.89
C SER A 41 -3.58 5.44 19.82
N ARG A 42 -3.47 6.49 18.99
CA ARG A 42 -4.58 7.43 18.72
C ARG A 42 -5.67 6.82 17.84
N LEU A 43 -5.37 5.73 17.13
CA LEU A 43 -6.37 4.95 16.41
C LEU A 43 -7.06 3.96 17.36
N PRO A 44 -8.37 3.75 17.22
CA PRO A 44 -9.03 2.68 17.95
C PRO A 44 -8.42 1.32 17.56
N THR A 45 -8.51 0.36 18.48
CA THR A 45 -7.79 -0.90 18.39
C THR A 45 -8.05 -1.66 17.08
N PRO A 46 -9.32 -1.82 16.61
CA PRO A 46 -9.60 -2.54 15.37
C PRO A 46 -8.91 -1.93 14.14
N GLU A 47 -8.94 -0.60 14.01
CA GLU A 47 -8.32 0.13 12.90
C GLU A 47 -6.80 0.03 12.96
N ARG A 48 -6.22 0.11 14.17
CA ARG A 48 -4.78 -0.03 14.38
C ARG A 48 -4.27 -1.41 14.00
N GLU A 49 -4.98 -2.46 14.39
CA GLU A 49 -4.64 -3.84 14.02
C GLU A 49 -4.76 -4.09 12.52
N THR A 50 -5.81 -3.53 11.90
CA THR A 50 -6.00 -3.61 10.44
C THR A 50 -4.86 -2.93 9.71
N LEU A 51 -4.47 -1.72 10.15
CA LEU A 51 -3.35 -0.99 9.56
C LEU A 51 -2.03 -1.75 9.74
N GLN A 52 -1.77 -2.34 10.92
CA GLN A 52 -0.56 -3.13 11.15
C GLN A 52 -0.45 -4.34 10.22
N LYS A 53 -1.57 -5.02 9.95
CA LYS A 53 -1.61 -6.12 8.97
C LYS A 53 -1.37 -5.61 7.55
N LEU A 54 -1.98 -4.47 7.18
CA LEU A 54 -1.81 -3.86 5.86
C LEU A 54 -0.34 -3.51 5.57
N VAL A 55 0.34 -2.85 6.51
CA VAL A 55 1.77 -2.47 6.34
C VAL A 55 2.66 -3.67 6.09
N SER A 56 2.36 -4.80 6.73
CA SER A 56 3.16 -6.02 6.59
C SER A 56 2.86 -6.78 5.29
N ALA A 57 1.69 -6.53 4.69
CA ALA A 57 1.16 -7.32 3.58
C ALA A 57 1.20 -6.59 2.22
N SER A 58 1.39 -5.27 2.21
CA SER A 58 1.34 -4.46 0.98
C SER A 58 2.43 -3.40 0.97
N PRO A 59 3.08 -3.15 -0.17
CA PRO A 59 3.83 -1.92 -0.35
C PRO A 59 2.92 -0.71 -0.20
N TRP A 60 3.51 0.44 0.12
CA TRP A 60 2.80 1.71 0.15
C TRP A 60 2.25 2.04 -1.24
N PRO A 61 0.99 2.50 -1.38
CA PRO A 61 0.32 2.66 -2.66
C PRO A 61 0.73 3.96 -3.37
N LEU A 62 2.03 4.22 -3.48
CA LEU A 62 2.58 5.44 -4.10
C LEU A 62 2.21 5.53 -5.59
N HIS A 63 2.11 4.39 -6.28
CA HIS A 63 1.62 4.36 -7.66
C HIS A 63 0.18 4.86 -7.76
N TRP A 64 -0.67 4.48 -6.81
CA TRP A 64 -2.05 4.97 -6.77
C TRP A 64 -2.11 6.47 -6.45
N VAL A 65 -1.25 6.99 -5.56
CA VAL A 65 -1.15 8.45 -5.32
C VAL A 65 -0.79 9.19 -6.62
N HIS A 66 0.10 8.61 -7.44
CA HIS A 66 0.47 9.19 -8.74
C HIS A 66 -0.70 9.32 -9.72
N THR A 67 -1.75 8.49 -9.59
CA THR A 67 -2.94 8.56 -10.47
C THR A 67 -3.98 9.57 -10.00
N LEU A 68 -3.83 10.13 -8.79
CA LEU A 68 -4.73 11.16 -8.27
C LEU A 68 -4.62 12.46 -9.09
N ARG A 69 -5.71 13.23 -9.10
CA ARG A 69 -5.72 14.57 -9.68
C ARG A 69 -5.12 15.57 -8.71
N GLU A 70 -4.52 16.63 -9.24
CA GLU A 70 -4.04 17.74 -8.43
C GLU A 70 -5.19 18.45 -7.68
N PRO A 71 -4.93 18.97 -6.46
CA PRO A 71 -3.70 18.83 -5.70
C PRO A 71 -3.55 17.42 -5.10
N LYS A 72 -2.35 16.81 -5.18
CA LYS A 72 -2.05 15.50 -4.58
C LYS A 72 -1.71 15.58 -3.10
N ASP A 73 -2.62 16.12 -2.30
CA ASP A 73 -2.46 16.23 -0.85
C ASP A 73 -3.15 15.10 -0.06
N GLY A 74 -3.03 15.14 1.27
CA GLY A 74 -3.66 14.15 2.15
C GLY A 74 -5.19 14.16 2.06
N ALA A 75 -5.82 15.30 1.80
CA ALA A 75 -7.27 15.37 1.64
C ALA A 75 -7.71 14.72 0.33
N ALA A 76 -6.96 14.89 -0.76
CA ALA A 76 -7.19 14.22 -2.03
C ALA A 76 -7.03 12.70 -1.90
N VAL A 77 -6.04 12.23 -1.13
CA VAL A 77 -5.90 10.81 -0.78
C VAL A 77 -7.14 10.30 -0.04
N LEU A 78 -7.55 10.95 1.05
CA LEU A 78 -8.72 10.50 1.82
C LEU A 78 -9.99 10.50 0.95
N ASN A 79 -10.19 11.51 0.11
CA ASN A 79 -11.29 11.59 -0.86
C ASN A 79 -11.21 10.49 -1.94
N GLY A 80 -10.00 10.17 -2.42
CA GLY A 80 -9.80 9.05 -3.34
C GLY A 80 -10.22 7.72 -2.71
N LEU A 81 -9.84 7.50 -1.44
CA LEU A 81 -10.20 6.28 -0.70
C LEU A 81 -11.70 6.12 -0.45
N THR A 82 -12.46 7.22 -0.31
CA THR A 82 -13.92 7.13 -0.15
C THR A 82 -14.64 6.69 -1.43
N LYS A 83 -13.99 6.86 -2.59
CA LYS A 83 -14.52 6.42 -3.90
C LYS A 83 -14.25 4.95 -4.18
N ILE A 84 -13.37 4.31 -3.42
CA ILE A 84 -13.04 2.90 -3.56
C ILE A 84 -13.81 2.11 -2.49
N PRO A 85 -14.63 1.12 -2.86
CA PRO A 85 -15.26 0.21 -1.90
C PRO A 85 -14.22 -0.40 -0.96
N ALA A 86 -14.53 -0.51 0.33
CA ALA A 86 -13.55 -0.91 1.34
C ALA A 86 -12.85 -2.25 1.01
N ALA A 87 -13.60 -3.22 0.46
CA ALA A 87 -13.09 -4.53 0.05
C ALA A 87 -12.14 -4.48 -1.17
N GLU A 88 -12.24 -3.45 -2.02
CA GLU A 88 -11.42 -3.31 -3.24
C GLU A 88 -10.12 -2.52 -2.99
N ARG A 89 -10.00 -1.80 -1.85
CA ARG A 89 -8.85 -0.92 -1.60
C ARG A 89 -7.51 -1.65 -1.61
N LEU A 90 -7.44 -2.85 -1.03
CA LEU A 90 -6.20 -3.63 -1.03
C LEU A 90 -5.79 -4.00 -2.45
N LYS A 91 -6.73 -4.40 -3.28
CA LYS A 91 -6.49 -4.71 -4.70
C LYS A 91 -5.91 -3.49 -5.41
N GLU A 92 -6.55 -2.33 -5.29
CA GLU A 92 -6.07 -1.07 -5.88
C GLU A 92 -4.64 -0.72 -5.43
N PHE A 93 -4.28 -1.02 -4.19
CA PHE A 93 -2.94 -0.77 -3.65
C PHE A 93 -1.89 -1.78 -4.14
N THR A 94 -2.31 -3.01 -4.43
CA THR A 94 -1.42 -4.08 -4.92
C THR A 94 -1.15 -4.01 -6.42
N ILE A 95 -1.98 -3.31 -7.20
CA ILE A 95 -1.73 -3.09 -8.64
C ILE A 95 -0.52 -2.15 -8.77
N THR A 96 0.65 -2.76 -8.84
CA THR A 96 1.94 -2.08 -8.95
C THR A 96 2.80 -2.83 -9.96
N HIS A 97 3.85 -2.18 -10.45
CA HIS A 97 4.84 -2.79 -11.35
C HIS A 97 5.63 -3.93 -10.70
N PHE A 98 5.47 -4.17 -9.40
CA PHE A 98 6.11 -5.27 -8.69
C PHE A 98 5.47 -6.64 -8.97
N TYR A 99 4.25 -6.67 -9.51
CA TYR A 99 3.56 -7.91 -9.88
C TYR A 99 3.26 -7.95 -11.37
N ASN A 100 3.57 -9.07 -12.01
CA ASN A 100 3.16 -9.34 -13.38
C ASN A 100 1.65 -9.67 -13.46
N ALA A 101 1.10 -9.66 -14.67
CA ALA A 101 -0.33 -9.91 -14.89
C ALA A 101 -0.81 -11.26 -14.34
N GLU A 102 0.00 -12.31 -14.50
CA GLU A 102 -0.30 -13.66 -14.02
C GLU A 102 -0.43 -13.71 -12.48
N THR A 103 0.44 -12.98 -11.77
CA THR A 103 0.40 -12.88 -10.31
C THR A 103 -0.83 -12.12 -9.84
N LEU A 104 -1.19 -11.03 -10.52
CA LEU A 104 -2.39 -10.27 -10.19
C LEU A 104 -3.67 -11.10 -10.43
N GLU A 105 -3.70 -11.91 -11.49
CA GLU A 105 -4.79 -12.83 -11.78
C GLU A 105 -4.91 -13.93 -10.71
N MET A 106 -3.79 -14.54 -10.30
CA MET A 106 -3.76 -15.51 -9.21
C MET A 106 -4.28 -14.89 -7.89
N LEU A 107 -3.82 -13.69 -7.53
CA LEU A 107 -4.27 -13.00 -6.32
C LEU A 107 -5.78 -12.67 -6.38
N ALA A 108 -6.30 -12.31 -7.55
CA ALA A 108 -7.73 -12.11 -7.76
C ALA A 108 -8.53 -13.43 -7.61
N ASN A 109 -7.99 -14.55 -8.09
CA ASN A 109 -8.62 -15.86 -7.91
C ASN A 109 -8.60 -16.32 -6.44
N VAL A 110 -7.50 -16.09 -5.72
CA VAL A 110 -7.41 -16.33 -4.27
C VAL A 110 -8.44 -15.48 -3.51
N SER A 111 -8.60 -14.20 -3.86
CA SER A 111 -9.55 -13.32 -3.16
C SER A 111 -11.01 -13.75 -3.35
N VAL A 112 -11.37 -14.23 -4.54
CA VAL A 112 -12.70 -14.80 -4.82
C VAL A 112 -12.93 -16.12 -4.09
N ARG A 113 -11.92 -17.00 -4.05
CA ARG A 113 -12.02 -18.28 -3.32
C ARG A 113 -12.05 -18.09 -1.80
N GLY A 114 -11.47 -17.02 -1.30
CA GLY A 114 -11.32 -16.74 0.13
C GLY A 114 -10.34 -17.68 0.86
N VAL A 115 -9.66 -18.55 0.12
CA VAL A 115 -8.67 -19.52 0.59
C VAL A 115 -7.54 -19.61 -0.42
N TRP A 116 -6.34 -19.94 0.06
CA TRP A 116 -5.13 -20.15 -0.73
C TRP A 116 -4.51 -21.50 -0.39
N ASP A 117 -3.71 -22.04 -1.29
CA ASP A 117 -2.99 -23.31 -1.11
C ASP A 117 -1.46 -23.18 -1.37
N GLU A 118 -0.73 -24.30 -1.21
CA GLU A 118 0.72 -24.31 -1.40
C GLU A 118 1.15 -23.93 -2.83
N GLN A 119 0.30 -24.12 -3.84
CA GLN A 119 0.61 -23.74 -5.22
C GLN A 119 0.53 -22.22 -5.39
N ASP A 120 -0.51 -21.59 -4.84
CA ASP A 120 -0.64 -20.12 -4.84
C ASP A 120 0.58 -19.45 -4.18
N LEU A 121 1.03 -20.02 -3.04
CA LEU A 121 2.19 -19.51 -2.32
C LEU A 121 3.49 -19.66 -3.12
N LYS A 122 3.71 -20.84 -3.73
CA LYS A 122 4.88 -21.08 -4.59
C LYS A 122 4.91 -20.12 -5.77
N GLN A 123 3.75 -19.89 -6.39
CA GLN A 123 3.63 -18.94 -7.49
C GLN A 123 4.01 -17.53 -7.05
N LEU A 124 3.46 -17.04 -5.93
CA LEU A 124 3.79 -15.72 -5.38
C LEU A 124 5.28 -15.54 -5.07
N GLN A 125 5.94 -16.59 -4.55
CA GLN A 125 7.39 -16.57 -4.26
C GLN A 125 8.25 -16.50 -5.52
N THR A 126 7.74 -16.98 -6.66
CA THR A 126 8.44 -16.91 -7.96
C THR A 126 8.17 -15.62 -8.73
N SER A 127 7.11 -14.89 -8.40
CA SER A 127 6.66 -13.67 -9.09
C SER A 127 7.62 -12.47 -9.02
N GLY A 128 8.57 -12.47 -8.08
CA GLY A 128 9.53 -11.39 -7.85
C GLY A 128 10.94 -11.63 -8.39
N LYS A 129 11.13 -12.62 -9.27
CA LYS A 129 12.40 -12.88 -9.97
C LYS A 129 12.35 -12.44 -11.44
#